data_AF-A0A2N3WBE6-F1
#
_entry.id   AF-A0A2N3WBE6-F1
#
_cell.length_a   1.000
_cell.length_b   1.000
_cell.length_c   1.000
_cell.angle_alpha   90.00
_cell.angle_beta   90.00
_cell.angle_gamma   90.00
#
_symmetry.space_group_name_H-M   'P 1'
#
loop_
_entity.id
_entity.type
_entity.pdbx_description
1 polymer ?
#
loop_
_entity_poly.entity_id
_entity_poly.type
_entity_poly.pdbx_seq_one_letter_code
_entity_poly.pdbx_strand_id
1 'polypeptide(L)'
;MPDERRARRIDARTLRALAHPLRMELLDLLTVDGPATATGLGKRVGESSGTTSWHLRQLADAGLVEEDTSRGSKRERWWKAAQESTRMRAADFVDDPEMSGPLMAFLHQHVDIRYREQTQFVSELPRWAGEWQDSATLSSTRMPLTPGESARHPETP
;
A
#
# COMPACT_ATOMS: atom_id res chain seq x y z
N MET A 1 -6.57 14.08 10.81
CA MET A 1 -6.70 12.64 11.06
C MET A 1 -7.40 12.05 9.84
N PRO A 2 -6.77 11.16 9.06
CA PRO A 2 -7.52 10.40 8.07
C PRO A 2 -8.68 9.70 8.79
N ASP A 3 -9.87 9.73 8.21
CA ASP A 3 -11.07 9.18 8.85
C ASP A 3 -10.88 7.68 9.12
N GLU A 4 -10.82 7.29 10.40
CA GLU A 4 -10.63 5.91 10.85
C GLU A 4 -11.63 4.92 10.20
N ARG A 5 -12.74 5.45 9.66
CA ARG A 5 -13.83 4.73 9.01
C ARG A 5 -13.49 4.13 7.64
N ARG A 6 -12.32 4.42 7.06
CA ARG A 6 -11.94 3.93 5.71
C ARG A 6 -10.75 2.97 5.66
N ALA A 7 -10.32 2.44 6.81
CA ALA A 7 -9.23 1.48 6.89
C ALA A 7 -9.73 0.03 6.92
N ARG A 8 -9.24 -0.82 6.01
CA ARG A 8 -9.62 -2.24 5.97
C ARG A 8 -8.72 -3.03 6.89
N ARG A 9 -9.29 -3.84 7.79
CA ARG A 9 -8.51 -4.89 8.46
C ARG A 9 -8.15 -5.98 7.44
N ILE A 10 -6.88 -6.34 7.35
CA ILE A 10 -6.44 -7.44 6.51
C ILE A 10 -6.98 -8.75 7.09
N ASP A 11 -7.63 -9.56 6.25
CA ASP A 11 -7.95 -10.96 6.51
C ASP A 11 -6.96 -11.88 5.75
N ALA A 12 -7.06 -13.19 5.94
CA ALA A 12 -6.15 -14.14 5.31
C ALA A 12 -6.20 -14.12 3.77
N ARG A 13 -7.33 -13.75 3.17
CA ARG A 13 -7.49 -13.66 1.72
C ARG A 13 -6.79 -12.40 1.20
N THR A 14 -7.02 -11.29 1.86
CA THR A 14 -6.36 -10.01 1.57
C THR A 14 -4.85 -10.10 1.79
N LEU A 15 -4.38 -10.78 2.84
CA LEU A 15 -2.95 -10.97 3.10
C LEU A 15 -2.26 -11.74 1.97
N ARG A 16 -2.85 -12.85 1.51
CA ARG A 16 -2.33 -13.61 0.36
C ARG A 16 -2.30 -12.76 -0.92
N ALA A 17 -3.30 -11.91 -1.12
CA ALA A 17 -3.28 -10.97 -2.22
C ALA A 17 -2.14 -9.95 -2.07
N LEU A 18 -1.88 -9.43 -0.87
CA LEU A 18 -0.81 -8.44 -0.66
C LEU A 18 0.59 -9.05 -0.56
N ALA A 19 0.73 -10.36 -0.40
CA ALA A 19 2.02 -11.08 -0.38
C ALA A 19 2.70 -11.16 -1.77
N HIS A 20 2.60 -10.10 -2.59
CA HIS A 20 3.32 -9.97 -3.85
C HIS A 20 3.74 -8.51 -4.08
N PRO A 21 5.03 -8.26 -4.40
CA PRO A 21 5.58 -6.92 -4.54
C PRO A 21 4.77 -5.98 -5.43
N LEU A 22 4.54 -6.43 -6.67
CA LEU A 22 3.79 -5.64 -7.66
C LEU A 22 2.35 -5.31 -7.22
N ARG A 23 1.69 -6.17 -6.43
CA ARG A 23 0.31 -5.91 -6.00
C ARG A 23 0.26 -4.86 -4.89
N MET A 24 1.25 -4.84 -4.00
CA MET A 24 1.40 -3.75 -3.03
C MET A 24 1.69 -2.43 -3.73
N GLU A 25 2.60 -2.44 -4.71
CA GLU A 25 2.94 -1.23 -5.47
C GLU A 25 1.73 -0.69 -6.25
N LEU A 26 0.98 -1.54 -6.96
CA LEU A 26 -0.23 -1.13 -7.67
C LEU A 26 -1.31 -0.58 -6.74
N LEU A 27 -1.50 -1.19 -5.56
CA LEU A 27 -2.46 -0.69 -4.56
C LEU A 27 -2.03 0.68 -4.02
N ASP A 28 -0.73 0.85 -3.75
CA ASP A 28 -0.17 2.11 -3.25
C ASP A 28 -0.37 3.24 -4.28
N LEU A 29 -0.02 3.01 -5.54
CA LEU A 29 -0.24 3.97 -6.63
C LEU A 29 -1.72 4.39 -6.75
N LEU A 30 -2.65 3.44 -6.63
CA LEU A 30 -4.08 3.73 -6.69
C LEU A 30 -4.61 4.45 -5.44
N THR A 31 -3.91 4.33 -4.32
CA THR A 31 -4.26 4.97 -3.04
C THR A 31 -3.71 6.40 -2.99
N VAL A 32 -2.48 6.62 -3.46
CA VAL A 32 -1.78 7.92 -3.43
C VAL A 32 -2.18 8.80 -4.61
N ASP A 33 -2.13 8.25 -5.84
CA ASP A 33 -2.34 9.06 -7.06
C ASP A 33 -3.77 8.96 -7.60
N GLY A 34 -4.57 8.03 -7.05
CA GLY A 34 -5.96 7.85 -7.40
C GLY A 34 -6.20 6.95 -8.61
N PRO A 35 -7.41 7.01 -9.22
CA PRO A 35 -7.84 6.06 -10.23
C PRO A 35 -6.97 6.05 -11.49
N ALA A 36 -6.66 4.87 -12.02
CA ALA A 36 -5.80 4.70 -13.19
C ALA A 36 -6.18 3.47 -14.03
N THR A 37 -5.67 3.42 -15.27
CA THR A 37 -5.87 2.28 -16.18
C THR A 37 -4.71 1.29 -16.06
N ALA A 38 -4.92 0.03 -16.41
CA ALA A 38 -3.86 -0.99 -16.36
C ALA A 38 -2.66 -0.62 -17.26
N THR A 39 -2.90 0.06 -18.39
CA THR A 39 -1.84 0.56 -19.26
C THR A 39 -1.05 1.69 -18.61
N GLY A 40 -1.74 2.63 -17.94
CA GLY A 40 -1.09 3.72 -17.21
C GLY A 40 -0.23 3.20 -16.06
N LEU A 41 -0.79 2.30 -15.25
CA LEU A 41 -0.07 1.66 -14.15
C LEU A 41 1.10 0.82 -14.64
N GLY A 42 0.93 0.01 -15.68
CA GLY A 42 1.99 -0.82 -16.26
C GLY A 42 3.21 -0.01 -16.67
N LYS A 43 3.01 1.15 -17.30
CA LYS A 43 4.13 2.06 -17.64
C LYS A 43 4.92 2.54 -16.42
N ARG A 44 4.25 2.77 -15.29
CA ARG A 44 4.88 3.28 -14.06
C ARG A 44 5.71 2.21 -13.35
N VAL A 45 5.18 0.99 -13.31
CA VAL A 45 5.82 -0.15 -12.61
C VAL A 45 6.71 -1.00 -13.53
N GLY A 46 6.87 -0.60 -14.80
CA GLY A 46 7.73 -1.30 -15.77
C GLY A 46 7.15 -2.60 -16.31
N GLU A 47 5.83 -2.78 -16.27
CA GLU A 47 5.13 -4.02 -16.62
C GLU A 47 4.21 -3.89 -17.82
N SER A 48 3.89 -5.02 -18.44
CA SER A 48 2.90 -5.05 -19.52
C SER A 48 1.49 -4.73 -19.00
N SER A 49 0.62 -4.20 -19.85
CA SER A 49 -0.79 -3.98 -19.51
C SER A 49 -1.52 -5.29 -19.20
N GLY A 50 -1.12 -6.40 -19.82
CA GLY A 50 -1.66 -7.74 -19.57
C GLY A 50 -1.30 -8.26 -18.17
N THR A 51 -0.02 -8.19 -17.81
CA THR A 51 0.49 -8.53 -16.46
C THR A 51 -0.22 -7.67 -15.42
N THR A 52 -0.22 -6.35 -15.62
CA THR A 52 -0.84 -5.39 -14.71
C THR A 52 -2.34 -5.67 -14.54
N SER A 53 -3.07 -5.95 -15.62
CA SER A 53 -4.49 -6.30 -15.57
C SER A 53 -4.76 -7.61 -14.83
N TRP A 54 -3.84 -8.57 -14.86
CA TRP A 54 -3.96 -9.80 -14.08
C TRP A 54 -3.83 -9.51 -12.58
N HIS A 55 -2.83 -8.73 -12.19
CA HIS A 55 -2.63 -8.32 -10.78
C HIS A 55 -3.78 -7.47 -10.24
N LEU A 56 -4.31 -6.54 -11.04
CA LEU A 56 -5.47 -5.73 -10.65
C LEU A 56 -6.72 -6.58 -10.43
N ARG A 57 -6.94 -7.63 -11.24
CA ARG A 57 -8.04 -8.58 -11.02
C ARG A 57 -7.86 -9.37 -9.72
N GLN A 58 -6.65 -9.83 -9.41
CA GLN A 58 -6.36 -10.51 -8.14
C GLN A 58 -6.64 -9.61 -6.93
N LEU A 59 -6.23 -8.33 -7.01
CA LEU A 59 -6.55 -7.32 -6.00
C LEU A 59 -8.06 -7.07 -5.90
N ALA A 60 -8.76 -7.03 -7.04
CA ALA A 60 -10.19 -6.79 -7.09
C ALA A 60 -11.00 -7.95 -6.52
N ASP A 61 -10.58 -9.19 -6.82
CA ASP A 61 -11.15 -10.38 -6.22
C ASP A 61 -11.04 -10.24 -4.70
N ALA A 62 -9.86 -9.91 -4.17
CA ALA A 62 -9.64 -9.66 -2.74
C ALA A 62 -10.37 -8.42 -2.18
N GLY A 63 -11.02 -7.61 -3.02
CA GLY A 63 -11.75 -6.39 -2.64
C GLY A 63 -10.84 -5.23 -2.22
N LEU A 64 -9.60 -5.21 -2.70
CA LEU A 64 -8.62 -4.15 -2.41
C LEU A 64 -8.70 -3.00 -3.41
N VAL A 65 -9.10 -3.32 -4.64
CA VAL A 65 -9.36 -2.35 -5.70
C VAL A 65 -10.71 -2.66 -6.33
N GLU A 66 -11.31 -1.69 -6.98
CA GLU A 66 -12.54 -1.87 -7.72
C GLU A 66 -12.50 -1.12 -9.05
N GLU A 67 -13.40 -1.49 -9.95
CA GLU A 67 -13.55 -0.75 -11.20
C GLU A 67 -14.21 0.60 -10.95
N ASP A 68 -13.65 1.65 -11.53
CA ASP A 68 -14.26 2.97 -11.54
C ASP A 68 -15.15 3.16 -12.78
N THR A 69 -16.42 2.80 -12.62
CA THR A 69 -17.44 2.90 -13.67
C THR A 69 -17.80 4.33 -14.04
N SER A 70 -17.37 5.34 -13.27
CA SER A 70 -17.63 6.75 -13.60
C SER A 70 -16.69 7.30 -14.68
N ARG A 71 -15.53 6.67 -14.86
CA ARG A 71 -14.48 7.05 -15.84
C ARG A 71 -14.40 6.08 -17.02
N GLY A 72 -14.85 4.83 -16.82
CA GLY A 72 -14.76 3.78 -17.82
C GLY A 72 -15.52 4.07 -19.10
N SER A 73 -14.88 3.79 -20.24
CA SER A 73 -15.58 3.61 -21.53
C SER A 73 -15.68 2.11 -21.83
N LYS A 74 -16.48 1.70 -22.82
CA LYS A 74 -16.52 0.30 -23.29
C LYS A 74 -15.15 -0.26 -23.72
N ARG A 75 -14.13 0.59 -23.93
CA ARG A 75 -12.80 0.19 -24.40
C ARG A 75 -11.71 0.23 -23.32
N GLU A 76 -11.91 0.91 -22.20
CA GLU A 76 -10.85 1.10 -21.22
C GLU A 76 -11.39 1.03 -19.78
N ARG A 77 -10.84 0.08 -19.02
CA ARG A 77 -11.20 -0.17 -17.62
C ARG A 77 -10.33 0.66 -16.70
N TRP A 78 -11.00 1.46 -15.86
CA TRP A 78 -10.37 2.25 -14.82
C TRP A 78 -10.47 1.52 -13.49
N TRP A 79 -9.40 1.62 -12.69
CA TRP A 79 -9.30 0.98 -11.39
C TRP A 79 -9.07 2.04 -10.33
N LYS A 80 -9.60 1.84 -9.14
CA LYS A 80 -9.36 2.69 -7.97
C LYS A 80 -9.20 1.83 -6.72
N ALA A 81 -8.49 2.33 -5.72
CA ALA A 81 -8.45 1.67 -4.42
C ALA A 81 -9.85 1.62 -3.82
N ALA A 82 -10.22 0.46 -3.25
CA ALA A 82 -11.52 0.30 -2.62
C ALA A 82 -11.58 1.00 -1.25
N GLN A 83 -10.42 1.19 -0.61
CA GLN A 83 -10.25 1.79 0.71
C GLN A 83 -9.05 2.75 0.71
N GLU A 84 -9.03 3.71 1.64
CA GLU A 84 -7.92 4.70 1.73
C GLU A 84 -6.71 4.16 2.49
N SER A 85 -6.91 3.16 3.34
CA SER A 85 -5.80 2.52 4.05
C SER A 85 -6.12 1.07 4.38
N THR A 86 -5.07 0.32 4.67
CA THR A 86 -5.17 -1.08 5.09
C THR A 86 -4.39 -1.25 6.38
N ARG A 87 -5.01 -1.88 7.38
CA ARG A 87 -4.41 -2.14 8.70
C ARG A 87 -4.19 -3.63 8.88
N MET A 88 -2.95 -3.98 9.19
CA MET A 88 -2.56 -5.34 9.52
C MET A 88 -2.21 -5.44 11.00
N ARG A 89 -2.68 -6.50 11.67
CA ARG A 89 -2.12 -6.95 12.94
C ARG A 89 -1.46 -8.29 12.71
N ALA A 90 -0.13 -8.35 12.90
CA ALA A 90 0.60 -9.61 12.74
C ALA A 90 0.01 -10.71 13.63
N ALA A 91 -0.40 -10.37 14.86
CA ALA A 91 -1.07 -11.27 15.81
C ALA A 91 -2.29 -12.01 15.25
N ASP A 92 -2.95 -11.48 14.22
CA ASP A 92 -4.09 -12.16 13.57
C ASP A 92 -3.65 -13.38 12.74
N PHE A 93 -2.35 -13.54 12.49
CA PHE A 93 -1.78 -14.53 11.56
C PHE A 93 -0.59 -15.32 12.11
N VAL A 94 0.06 -14.89 13.21
CA VAL A 94 1.32 -15.52 13.65
C VAL A 94 1.17 -16.98 14.04
N ASP A 95 -0.02 -17.37 14.51
CA ASP A 95 -0.32 -18.72 14.98
C ASP A 95 -0.87 -19.63 13.86
N ASP A 96 -1.06 -19.10 12.64
CA ASP A 96 -1.52 -19.87 11.48
C ASP A 96 -0.30 -20.28 10.61
N PRO A 97 0.08 -21.58 10.60
CA PRO A 97 1.24 -22.05 9.83
C PRO A 97 1.10 -21.80 8.32
N GLU A 98 -0.12 -21.79 7.76
CA GLU A 98 -0.34 -21.53 6.34
C GLU A 98 -0.08 -20.06 5.98
N MET A 99 -0.18 -19.17 6.96
CA MET A 99 -0.02 -17.73 6.77
C MET A 99 1.38 -17.22 7.04
N SER A 100 2.27 -18.05 7.62
CA SER A 100 3.66 -17.67 7.91
C SER A 100 4.40 -17.15 6.68
N GLY A 101 4.35 -17.87 5.55
CA GLY A 101 4.98 -17.45 4.30
C GLY A 101 4.40 -16.12 3.75
N PRO A 102 3.08 -16.04 3.51
CA PRO A 102 2.43 -14.80 3.07
C PRO A 102 2.66 -13.60 3.99
N LEU A 103 2.62 -13.81 5.32
CA LEU A 103 2.87 -12.78 6.32
C LEU A 103 4.29 -12.23 6.20
N MET A 104 5.30 -13.09 6.12
CA MET A 104 6.69 -12.67 5.98
C MET A 104 6.93 -11.96 4.64
N ALA A 105 6.36 -12.47 3.55
CA ALA A 105 6.45 -11.82 2.24
C ALA A 105 5.83 -10.40 2.26
N PHE A 106 4.67 -10.25 2.89
CA PHE A 106 4.04 -8.94 3.08
C PHE A 106 4.91 -8.00 3.93
N LEU A 107 5.42 -8.48 5.06
CA LEU A 107 6.24 -7.67 5.98
C LEU A 107 7.54 -7.19 5.32
N HIS A 108 8.26 -8.08 4.63
CA HIS A 108 9.46 -7.71 3.88
C HIS A 108 9.16 -6.67 2.81
N GLN A 109 8.12 -6.89 2.01
CA GLN A 109 7.74 -5.95 0.98
C GLN A 109 7.30 -4.59 1.55
N HIS A 110 6.62 -4.58 2.69
CA HIS A 110 6.24 -3.34 3.37
C HIS A 110 7.47 -2.53 3.75
N VAL A 111 8.49 -3.17 4.33
CA VAL A 111 9.77 -2.52 4.68
C VAL A 111 10.47 -2.00 3.43
N ASP A 112 10.53 -2.80 2.36
CA ASP A 112 11.20 -2.41 1.11
C ASP A 112 10.54 -1.18 0.46
N ILE A 113 9.21 -1.12 0.42
CA ILE A 113 8.48 0.04 -0.11
C ILE A 113 8.81 1.30 0.71
N ARG A 114 8.72 1.22 2.04
CA ARG A 114 9.02 2.37 2.92
C ARG A 114 10.47 2.83 2.81
N TYR A 115 11.40 1.90 2.67
CA TYR A 115 12.81 2.24 2.48
C TYR A 115 13.06 2.95 1.14
N ARG A 116 12.42 2.50 0.05
CA ARG A 116 12.49 3.16 -1.27
C ARG A 116 11.93 4.58 -1.21
N GLU A 117 10.75 4.77 -0.62
CA GLU A 117 10.13 6.10 -0.45
C GLU A 117 11.05 7.07 0.32
N GLN A 118 11.59 6.64 1.45
CA GLN A 118 12.51 7.46 2.25
C GLN A 118 13.79 7.81 1.48
N THR A 119 14.36 6.85 0.76
CA THR A 119 15.58 7.08 -0.03
C THR A 119 15.31 8.03 -1.20
N GLN A 120 14.15 7.91 -1.85
CA GLN A 120 13.72 8.82 -2.91
C GLN A 120 13.54 10.24 -2.37
N PHE A 121 12.85 10.41 -1.23
CA PHE A 121 12.70 11.70 -0.55
C PHE A 121 14.06 12.38 -0.31
N VAL A 122 15.01 11.66 0.30
CA VAL A 122 16.37 12.18 0.56
C VAL A 122 17.07 12.58 -0.74
N SER A 123 16.91 11.79 -1.80
CA SER A 123 17.55 12.02 -3.10
C SER A 123 16.95 13.21 -3.87
N GLU A 124 15.70 13.55 -3.61
CA GLU A 124 14.98 14.64 -4.26
C GLU A 124 15.05 15.96 -3.50
N LEU A 125 15.24 15.91 -2.16
CA LEU A 125 15.29 17.08 -1.28
C LEU A 125 16.14 18.25 -1.83
N PRO A 126 17.36 18.05 -2.38
CA PRO A 126 18.16 19.14 -2.92
C PRO A 126 17.56 19.87 -4.13
N ARG A 127 16.56 19.28 -4.80
CA ARG A 127 15.89 19.85 -5.99
C ARG A 127 14.62 20.62 -5.66
N TRP A 128 14.12 20.54 -4.43
CA TRP A 128 12.90 21.24 -4.02
C TRP A 128 13.15 22.75 -3.87
N ALA A 129 12.10 23.57 -4.03
CA ALA A 129 12.22 25.00 -3.77
C ALA A 129 12.52 25.28 -2.28
N GLY A 130 13.25 26.35 -1.98
CA GLY A 130 13.80 26.62 -0.64
C GLY A 130 12.77 26.58 0.50
N GLU A 131 11.56 27.10 0.26
CA GLU A 131 10.45 27.05 1.23
C GLU A 131 10.01 25.63 1.63
N TRP A 132 10.14 24.66 0.71
CA TRP A 132 9.88 23.24 0.97
C TRP A 132 11.08 22.55 1.62
N GLN A 133 12.31 23.00 1.34
CA GLN A 133 13.51 22.49 2.01
C GLN A 133 13.55 22.90 3.49
N ASP A 134 13.21 24.16 3.79
CA ASP A 134 13.23 24.72 5.14
C ASP A 134 12.15 24.12 6.06
N SER A 135 11.07 23.59 5.48
CA SER A 135 9.95 22.99 6.21
C SER A 135 9.96 21.45 6.19
N ALA A 136 10.76 20.82 5.33
CA ALA A 136 10.84 19.37 5.25
C ALA A 136 11.44 18.78 6.53
N THR A 137 10.75 17.79 7.11
CA THR A 137 11.21 17.05 8.28
C THR A 137 11.27 15.57 7.97
N LEU A 138 12.41 14.92 8.26
CA LEU A 138 12.51 13.46 8.32
C LEU A 138 12.47 13.04 9.79
N SER A 139 11.30 12.68 10.30
CA SER A 139 11.16 12.18 11.67
C SER A 139 11.16 10.66 11.68
N SER A 140 11.98 10.07 12.55
CA SER A 140 11.84 8.67 12.96
C SER A 140 11.76 8.61 14.47
N THR A 141 10.67 8.06 15.00
CA THR A 141 10.50 7.86 16.44
C THR A 141 10.58 6.37 16.72
N ARG A 142 11.47 5.96 17.63
CA ARG A 142 11.51 4.59 18.16
C ARG A 142 10.90 4.60 19.54
N MET A 143 9.78 3.90 19.72
CA MET A 143 9.14 3.74 21.03
C MET A 143 9.38 2.32 21.54
N PRO A 144 10.24 2.11 22.55
CA PRO A 144 10.29 0.83 23.23
C PRO A 144 9.00 0.68 24.05
N LEU A 145 8.03 -0.05 23.52
CA LEU A 145 6.75 -0.30 24.18
C LEU A 145 6.74 -1.69 24.81
N THR A 146 6.26 -1.79 26.05
CA THR A 146 5.83 -3.08 26.61
C THR A 146 4.54 -3.56 25.94
N PRO A 147 4.19 -4.86 25.99
CA PRO A 147 2.92 -5.35 25.43
C PRO A 147 1.67 -4.64 25.98
N GLY A 148 1.71 -4.19 27.23
CA GLY A 148 0.61 -3.42 27.83
C GLY A 148 0.52 -1.98 27.31
N GLU A 149 1.63 -1.39 26.88
CA GLU A 149 1.69 -0.03 26.32
C GLU A 149 1.36 -0.01 24.83
N SER A 150 1.74 -1.05 24.07
CA SER A 150 1.38 -1.16 22.65
C SER A 150 -0.13 -1.33 22.43
N ALA A 151 -0.84 -1.96 23.36
CA ALA A 151 -2.31 -2.04 23.34
C ALA A 151 -3.00 -0.68 23.55
N ARG A 152 -2.31 0.30 24.18
CA ARG A 152 -2.83 1.64 24.47
C ARG A 152 -2.48 2.69 23.40
N HIS A 153 -1.52 2.39 22.53
CA HIS A 153 -1.08 3.26 21.44
C HIS A 153 -1.14 2.52 20.08
N PRO A 154 -2.36 2.23 19.55
CA PRO A 154 -2.50 1.50 18.29
C PRO A 154 -2.01 2.28 17.07
N GLU A 155 -1.95 3.62 17.14
CA GLU A 155 -1.42 4.50 16.10
C GLU A 155 -0.84 5.76 16.73
N THR A 156 0.37 6.15 16.36
CA THR A 156 0.80 7.56 16.38
C THR A 156 2.00 7.71 15.41
N PRO A 157 2.17 8.88 14.79
CA PRO A 157 2.34 9.08 13.35
C PRO A 157 3.76 8.82 12.85
#